data_AF-A0A9N9K113-F1
#
_entry.id   AF-A0A9N9K113-F1
#
_cell.length_a   1.000
_cell.length_b   1.000
_cell.length_c   1.000
_cell.angle_alpha   90.00
_cell.angle_beta   90.00
_cell.angle_gamma   90.00
#
_symmetry.space_group_name_H-M   'P 1'
#
loop_
_entity.id
_entity.type
_entity.pdbx_description
1 polymer ?
#
loop_
_entity_poly.entity_id
_entity_poly.type
_entity_poly.pdbx_seq_one_letter_code
_entity_poly.pdbx_strand_id
1 'polypeptide(L)'
;ASLLQKRAIVTQMETNHQKTFSNQKNIPRLPIPTLKETAERYKKSLLPLLSTSDYNRAANAVDEFMKEGGFAEVLQKRLHQVDKSEK
;
A
#
# COMPACT_ATOMS: atom_id res chain seq x y z
N ALA A 1 -2.85 47.70 -30.41
CA ALA A 1 -3.19 46.36 -29.88
C ALA A 1 -3.81 46.54 -28.49
N SER A 2 -5.04 46.05 -28.28
CA SER A 2 -5.88 46.36 -27.12
C SER A 2 -5.32 45.79 -25.81
N LEU A 3 -5.21 46.63 -24.77
CA LEU A 3 -4.84 46.22 -23.40
C LEU A 3 -5.81 45.16 -22.83
N LEU A 4 -7.06 45.15 -23.30
CA LEU A 4 -8.08 44.19 -22.89
C LEU A 4 -7.77 42.79 -23.40
N GLN A 5 -7.17 42.67 -24.59
CA GLN A 5 -6.74 41.37 -25.14
C GLN A 5 -5.56 40.79 -24.36
N LYS A 6 -4.62 41.62 -23.89
CA LYS A 6 -3.51 41.16 -23.05
C LYS A 6 -3.97 40.65 -21.68
N ARG A 7 -4.97 41.30 -21.05
CA ARG A 7 -5.57 40.84 -19.80
C ARG A 7 -6.26 39.48 -19.94
N ALA A 8 -7.04 39.28 -21.00
CA ALA A 8 -7.72 38.00 -21.25
C ALA A 8 -6.74 36.82 -21.41
N ILE A 9 -5.59 37.04 -22.06
CA ILE A 9 -4.56 36.00 -22.26
C ILE A 9 -3.85 35.64 -20.95
N VAL A 10 -3.50 36.63 -20.13
CA VAL A 10 -2.84 36.40 -18.82
C VAL A 10 -3.77 35.65 -17.88
N THR A 11 -5.06 36.00 -17.84
CA THR A 11 -6.06 35.28 -17.04
C THR A 11 -6.26 33.83 -17.51
N GLN A 12 -6.22 33.55 -18.82
CA GLN A 12 -6.31 32.18 -19.33
C GLN A 12 -5.08 31.32 -18.96
N MET A 13 -3.88 31.92 -18.91
CA MET A 13 -2.66 31.22 -18.51
C MET A 13 -2.61 30.85 -17.01
N GLU A 14 -3.17 31.68 -16.13
CA GLU A 14 -3.26 31.37 -14.69
C GLU A 14 -4.27 30.25 -14.37
N THR A 15 -5.34 30.11 -15.16
CA THR A 15 -6.37 29.07 -14.96
C THR A 15 -5.95 27.67 -15.42
N ASN A 16 -4.82 27.52 -16.10
CA ASN A 16 -4.35 26.24 -16.64
C ASN A 16 -3.41 25.47 -15.68
N HIS A 17 -3.26 25.94 -14.44
CA HIS A 17 -2.51 25.18 -13.43
C HIS A 17 -3.40 24.15 -12.74
N GLN A 18 -3.02 22.89 -12.89
CA GLN A 18 -3.58 21.80 -12.08
C GLN A 18 -3.38 22.13 -10.60
N LYS A 19 -4.47 22.16 -9.82
CA LYS A 19 -4.39 22.32 -8.36
C LYS A 19 -3.55 21.17 -7.79
N THR A 20 -2.71 21.44 -6.79
CA THR A 20 -1.79 20.45 -6.20
C THR A 20 -2.43 19.11 -5.87
N PHE A 21 -3.69 19.09 -5.42
CA PHE A 21 -4.41 17.88 -5.01
C PHE A 21 -5.54 17.47 -5.98
N SER A 22 -5.60 18.01 -7.20
CA SER A 22 -6.68 17.71 -8.16
C SER A 22 -6.79 16.23 -8.52
N ASN A 23 -5.67 15.50 -8.45
CA ASN A 23 -5.57 14.08 -8.76
C ASN A 23 -5.70 13.14 -7.55
N GLN A 24 -5.83 13.64 -6.32
CA GLN A 24 -5.84 12.80 -5.11
C GLN A 24 -6.95 11.75 -5.15
N LYS A 25 -8.13 12.13 -5.67
CA LYS A 25 -9.29 11.26 -5.85
C LYS A 25 -9.11 10.16 -6.92
N ASN A 26 -8.09 10.29 -7.78
CA ASN A 26 -7.81 9.35 -8.86
C ASN A 26 -6.71 8.33 -8.47
N ILE A 27 -6.07 8.49 -7.32
CA ILE A 27 -5.02 7.59 -6.87
C ILE A 27 -5.67 6.28 -6.39
N PRO A 28 -5.25 5.12 -6.93
CA PRO A 28 -5.78 3.83 -6.47
C PRO A 28 -5.36 3.57 -5.03
N ARG A 29 -6.21 2.84 -4.31
CA ARG A 29 -5.91 2.37 -2.96
C ARG A 29 -4.75 1.36 -2.99
N LEU A 30 -3.97 1.33 -1.92
CA LEU A 30 -2.91 0.34 -1.74
C LEU A 30 -3.53 -1.05 -1.60
N PRO A 31 -3.11 -2.04 -2.42
CA PRO A 31 -3.60 -3.39 -2.29
C PRO A 31 -3.02 -4.05 -1.04
N ILE A 32 -3.84 -4.86 -0.36
CA ILE A 32 -3.39 -5.72 0.73
C ILE A 32 -2.89 -7.05 0.10
N PRO A 33 -1.61 -7.45 0.31
CA PRO A 33 -1.09 -8.69 -0.22
C PRO A 33 -1.74 -9.92 0.45
N THR A 34 -1.64 -11.08 -0.20
CA THR A 34 -2.13 -12.32 0.39
C THR A 34 -1.23 -12.77 1.55
N LEU A 35 -1.83 -13.41 2.57
CA LEU A 35 -1.07 -13.96 3.70
C LEU A 35 0.06 -14.88 3.25
N LYS A 36 -0.21 -15.76 2.26
CA LYS A 36 0.76 -16.71 1.74
C LYS A 36 1.96 -16.00 1.12
N GLU A 37 1.72 -15.02 0.24
CA GLU A 37 2.80 -14.26 -0.39
C GLU A 37 3.66 -13.54 0.66
N THR A 38 3.02 -12.90 1.63
CA THR A 38 3.72 -12.19 2.71
C THR A 38 4.56 -13.14 3.57
N ALA A 39 4.02 -14.30 3.94
CA ALA A 39 4.73 -15.31 4.72
C ALA A 39 5.97 -15.85 3.96
N GLU A 40 5.82 -16.17 2.67
CA GLU A 40 6.93 -16.64 1.83
C GLU A 40 8.01 -15.57 1.66
N ARG A 41 7.61 -14.33 1.41
CA ARG A 41 8.54 -13.20 1.27
C ARG A 41 9.27 -12.92 2.57
N TYR A 42 8.57 -12.99 3.70
CA TYR A 42 9.15 -12.82 5.02
C TYR A 42 10.22 -13.88 5.29
N LYS A 43 9.92 -15.17 5.10
CA LYS A 43 10.92 -16.23 5.26
C LYS A 43 12.16 -15.99 4.38
N LYS A 44 11.98 -15.66 3.10
CA LYS A 44 13.10 -15.34 2.19
C LYS A 44 13.95 -14.19 2.70
N SER A 45 13.35 -13.16 3.29
CA SER A 45 14.07 -12.01 3.84
C SER A 45 14.93 -12.35 5.06
N LEU A 46 14.61 -13.43 5.79
CA LEU A 46 15.34 -13.86 6.98
C LEU A 46 16.61 -14.66 6.66
N LEU A 47 16.68 -15.31 5.49
CA LEU A 47 17.82 -16.17 5.10
C LEU A 47 19.19 -15.47 5.19
N PRO A 48 19.40 -14.24 4.70
CA PRO A 48 20.69 -13.57 4.83
C PRO A 48 20.96 -12.98 6.21
N LEU A 49 19.96 -12.93 7.09
CA LEU A 49 20.03 -12.24 8.39
C LEU A 49 20.28 -13.20 9.56
N LEU A 50 19.88 -14.46 9.42
CA LEU A 50 19.81 -15.42 10.52
C LEU A 50 20.75 -16.60 10.29
N SER A 51 21.24 -17.18 11.40
CA SER A 51 21.85 -18.50 11.37
C SER A 51 20.81 -19.57 10.97
N THR A 52 21.24 -20.72 10.49
CA THR A 52 20.33 -21.82 10.10
C THR A 52 19.40 -22.25 11.25
N SER A 53 19.92 -22.29 12.48
CA SER A 53 19.14 -22.58 13.69
C SER A 53 18.01 -21.57 13.88
N ASP A 54 18.34 -20.28 13.79
CA ASP A 54 17.39 -19.21 14.08
C ASP A 54 16.36 -19.07 12.97
N TYR A 55 16.79 -19.24 11.72
CA TYR A 55 15.91 -19.33 10.58
C TYR A 55 14.89 -20.45 10.75
N ASN A 56 15.32 -21.66 11.13
CA ASN A 56 14.40 -22.80 11.31
C ASN A 56 13.37 -22.51 12.42
N ARG A 57 13.78 -21.91 13.53
CA ARG A 57 12.85 -21.50 14.60
C ARG A 57 11.83 -20.47 14.10
N ALA A 58 12.28 -19.45 13.37
CA ALA A 58 11.40 -18.42 12.80
C ALA A 58 10.46 -18.99 11.72
N ALA A 59 10.97 -19.83 10.82
CA ALA A 59 10.19 -20.47 9.77
C ALA A 59 9.08 -21.35 10.36
N ASN A 60 9.39 -22.13 11.39
CA ASN A 60 8.39 -22.94 12.11
C ASN A 60 7.32 -22.07 12.76
N ALA A 61 7.68 -20.96 13.40
CA ALA A 61 6.71 -20.04 13.98
C ALA A 61 5.78 -19.43 12.93
N VAL A 62 6.31 -19.10 11.74
CA VAL A 62 5.50 -18.63 10.61
C VAL A 62 4.58 -19.72 10.09
N ASP A 63 5.04 -20.97 10.01
CA ASP A 63 4.20 -22.10 9.58
C ASP A 63 3.06 -22.39 10.56
N GLU A 64 3.33 -22.35 11.86
CA GLU A 64 2.31 -22.46 12.90
C GLU A 64 1.28 -21.33 12.82
N PHE A 65 1.73 -20.09 12.58
CA PHE A 65 0.85 -18.94 12.41
C PHE A 65 -0.08 -19.10 11.18
N MET A 66 0.43 -19.71 10.12
CA MET A 66 -0.23 -19.88 8.82
C MET A 66 -1.13 -21.12 8.72
N LYS A 67 -1.25 -21.92 9.78
CA LYS A 67 -2.15 -23.09 9.79
C LYS A 67 -3.60 -22.70 9.48
N GLU A 68 -4.29 -23.58 8.76
CA GLU A 68 -5.71 -23.41 8.42
C GLU A 68 -6.56 -23.27 9.68
N GLY A 69 -7.50 -22.31 9.66
CA GLY A 69 -8.30 -21.97 10.85
C GLY A 69 -7.49 -21.32 11.99
N GLY A 70 -6.22 -21.00 11.74
CA GLY A 70 -5.32 -20.32 12.67
C GLY A 70 -5.57 -18.82 12.77
N PHE A 71 -4.74 -18.16 13.57
CA PHE A 71 -4.91 -16.75 13.90
C PHE A 71 -4.60 -15.82 12.71
N ALA A 72 -3.73 -16.23 11.78
CA ALA A 72 -3.39 -15.44 10.59
C ALA A 72 -4.61 -15.06 9.76
N GLU A 73 -5.51 -16.01 9.50
CA GLU A 73 -6.73 -15.76 8.72
C GLU A 73 -7.65 -14.75 9.41
N VAL A 74 -7.79 -14.86 10.73
CA VAL A 74 -8.62 -13.95 11.54
C VAL A 74 -8.06 -12.54 11.47
N LEU A 75 -6.75 -12.38 11.61
CA LEU A 75 -6.08 -11.08 11.54
C LEU A 75 -6.15 -10.46 10.14
N GLN A 76 -5.96 -11.26 9.09
CA GLN A 76 -6.09 -10.78 7.71
C GLN A 76 -7.52 -10.30 7.41
N LYS A 77 -8.55 -11.04 7.87
CA LYS A 77 -9.95 -10.61 7.76
C LYS A 77 -10.18 -9.27 8.46
N ARG A 78 -9.64 -9.07 9.67
CA ARG A 78 -9.70 -7.79 10.39
C ARG A 78 -8.97 -6.66 9.66
N LEU A 79 -7.81 -6.93 9.09
CA LEU A 79 -7.06 -5.95 8.29
C LEU A 79 -7.88 -5.46 7.08
N HIS A 80 -8.53 -6.38 6.36
CA HIS A 80 -9.44 -6.02 5.27
C HIS A 80 -10.69 -5.26 5.74
N GLN A 81 -11.18 -5.49 6.96
CA GLN A 81 -12.28 -4.71 7.52
C GLN A 81 -11.86 -3.27 7.78
N VAL A 82 -10.65 -3.06 8.32
CA VAL A 82 -10.09 -1.71 8.55
C VAL A 82 -9.89 -0.97 7.21
N ASP A 83 -9.33 -1.63 6.20
CA ASP A 83 -9.20 -0.99 4.87
C ASP A 83 -10.54 -0.57 4.28
N LYS A 84 -11.62 -1.33 4.53
CA LYS A 84 -12.96 -0.94 4.08
C LYS A 84 -13.55 0.23 4.87
N SER A 85 -13.19 0.40 6.15
CA SER A 85 -13.74 1.44 7.02
C SER A 85 -13.01 2.78 6.90
N GLU A 86 -11.70 2.77 6.66
CA GLU A 86 -10.91 3.98 6.46
C GLU A 86 -11.18 4.53 5.05
N LYS A 87 -11.95 5.63 4.94
CA LYS A 87 -12.26 6.31 3.68
C LYS A 87 -11.44 7.58 3.50
#